data_AF-A0A6L9QUT0-F1
#
_entry.id   AF-A0A6L9QUT0-F1
#
_cell.length_a   1.000
_cell.length_b   1.000
_cell.length_c   1.000
_cell.angle_alpha   90.00
_cell.angle_beta   90.00
_cell.angle_gamma   90.00
#
_symmetry.space_group_name_H-M   'P 1'
#
loop_
_entity.id
_entity.type
_entity.pdbx_description
1 polymer ?
#
loop_
_entity_poly.entity_id
_entity_poly.type
_entity_poly.pdbx_seq_one_letter_code
_entity_poly.pdbx_strand_id
1 'polypeptide(L)'
;TLDEDLRVAAARAGYLGIAATPLVFDLAGAAGPNGDWAAAAAHVRDRIDPEPDIHAGVAYRRHLTGVLTERALRAAAAEALRKAED
;
A
#
# COMPACT_ATOMS: atom_id res chain seq x y z
N THR A 1 5.78 -0.03 10.27
CA THR A 1 6.71 -0.35 11.35
C THR A 1 6.51 -1.80 11.74
N LEU A 2 7.53 -2.41 12.34
CA LEU A 2 7.43 -3.73 12.95
C LEU A 2 7.44 -3.57 14.47
N ASP A 3 6.82 -4.49 15.20
CA ASP A 3 6.98 -4.63 16.65
C ASP A 3 8.22 -5.49 16.99
N GLU A 4 8.41 -5.76 18.29
CA GLU A 4 9.52 -6.54 18.84
C GLU A 4 9.54 -7.99 18.32
N ASP A 5 8.39 -8.53 17.90
CA ASP A 5 8.24 -9.87 17.33
C ASP A 5 8.39 -9.86 15.79
N LEU A 6 8.81 -8.74 15.20
CA LEU A 6 8.88 -8.52 13.75
C LEU A 6 7.52 -8.63 13.04
N ARG A 7 6.41 -8.39 13.74
CA ARG A 7 5.06 -8.34 13.15
C ARG A 7 4.69 -6.92 12.76
N VAL A 8 3.79 -6.81 11.79
CA VAL A 8 3.30 -5.51 11.30
C VAL A 8 2.50 -4.80 12.39
N ALA A 9 3.13 -3.81 13.04
CA ALA A 9 2.47 -2.95 14.03
C ALA A 9 1.69 -1.79 13.38
N ALA A 10 2.20 -1.25 12.26
CA ALA A 10 1.52 -0.22 11.49
C ALA A 10 1.94 -0.25 10.02
N ALA A 11 0.98 -0.06 9.12
CA ALA A 11 1.21 0.11 7.70
C ALA A 11 0.29 1.20 7.17
N ARG A 12 0.86 2.32 6.70
CA ARG A 12 0.12 3.43 6.11
C ARG A 12 0.73 3.82 4.79
N ALA A 13 -0.11 4.13 3.81
CA ALA A 13 0.34 4.56 2.48
C ALA A 13 -0.47 5.76 2.00
N GLY A 14 0.24 6.73 1.41
CA GLY A 14 -0.34 7.87 0.72
C GLY A 14 -0.38 7.63 -0.79
N TYR A 15 -1.45 8.06 -1.44
CA TYR A 15 -1.70 7.88 -2.87
C TYR A 15 -1.90 9.23 -3.53
N LEU A 16 -1.01 9.55 -4.45
CA LEU A 16 -0.99 10.83 -5.16
C LEU A 16 -1.36 10.61 -6.63
N GLY A 17 -2.12 11.55 -7.21
CA GLY A 17 -2.49 11.52 -8.63
C GLY A 17 -3.52 10.46 -9.02
N ILE A 18 -4.18 9.82 -8.05
CA ILE A 18 -5.20 8.78 -8.28
C ILE A 18 -6.64 9.26 -8.01
N ALA A 19 -6.81 10.39 -7.32
CA ALA A 19 -8.08 11.00 -6.98
C ALA A 19 -7.92 12.54 -6.92
N ALA A 20 -9.03 13.27 -6.79
CA ALA A 20 -9.03 14.74 -6.72
C ALA A 20 -8.18 15.30 -5.56
N THR A 21 -8.06 14.55 -4.46
CA THR A 21 -7.19 14.85 -3.32
C THR A 21 -6.35 13.62 -2.95
N PRO A 22 -5.19 13.80 -2.28
CA PRO A 22 -4.40 12.66 -1.82
C PRO A 22 -5.21 11.75 -0.89
N LEU A 23 -5.17 10.45 -1.15
CA LEU A 23 -5.77 9.44 -0.27
C LEU A 23 -4.71 8.91 0.69
N VAL A 24 -5.10 8.63 1.93
CA VAL A 24 -4.24 7.94 2.90
C VAL A 24 -5.01 6.74 3.44
N PHE A 25 -4.41 5.56 3.34
CA PHE A 25 -4.99 4.34 3.90
C PHE A 25 -4.13 3.79 5.03
N ASP A 26 -4.80 3.43 6.12
CA ASP A 26 -4.28 2.43 7.06
C ASP A 26 -4.53 1.03 6.48
N LEU A 27 -3.46 0.26 6.38
CA LEU A 27 -3.38 -1.03 5.71
C LEU A 27 -2.95 -2.14 6.66
N ALA A 28 -2.71 -1.85 7.95
CA ALA A 28 -2.27 -2.86 8.92
C ALA A 28 -3.27 -4.02 9.03
N GLY A 29 -4.57 -3.70 9.11
CA GLY A 29 -5.62 -4.73 9.17
C GLY A 29 -5.75 -5.57 7.89
N ALA A 30 -5.56 -4.95 6.72
CA ALA A 30 -5.65 -5.65 5.44
C ALA A 30 -4.42 -6.53 5.16
N ALA A 31 -3.24 -6.10 5.60
CA ALA A 31 -2.01 -6.88 5.51
C ALA A 31 -1.94 -8.00 6.57
N GLY A 32 -2.57 -7.78 7.73
CA GLY A 32 -2.41 -8.66 8.88
C GLY A 32 -0.99 -8.64 9.48
N PRO A 33 -0.76 -9.36 10.57
CA PRO A 33 0.48 -9.30 11.33
C PRO A 33 1.71 -9.82 10.57
N ASN A 34 1.51 -10.70 9.59
CA ASN A 34 2.59 -11.30 8.80
C ASN A 34 2.89 -10.55 7.49
N GLY A 35 2.17 -9.46 7.19
CA GLY A 35 2.44 -8.65 6.01
C GLY A 35 2.00 -9.27 4.68
N ASP A 36 0.72 -9.64 4.55
CA ASP A 36 0.11 -9.97 3.27
C ASP A 36 -0.10 -8.71 2.42
N TRP A 37 0.97 -8.31 1.73
CA TRP A 37 0.97 -7.12 0.88
C TRP A 37 0.07 -7.24 -0.35
N ALA A 38 -0.22 -8.47 -0.80
CA ALA A 38 -1.14 -8.71 -1.90
C ALA A 38 -2.59 -8.46 -1.44
N ALA A 39 -2.96 -8.91 -0.24
CA ALA A 39 -4.24 -8.60 0.38
C ALA A 39 -4.41 -7.10 0.63
N ALA A 40 -3.38 -6.42 1.14
CA ALA A 40 -3.40 -4.96 1.29
C ALA A 40 -3.57 -4.24 -0.06
N ALA A 41 -2.89 -4.71 -1.12
CA ALA A 41 -3.05 -4.14 -2.46
C ALA A 41 -4.45 -4.38 -3.04
N ALA A 42 -5.06 -5.56 -2.80
CA ALA A 42 -6.44 -5.83 -3.20
C ALA A 42 -7.41 -4.89 -2.49
N HIS A 43 -7.28 -4.76 -1.17
CA HIS A 43 -8.07 -3.84 -0.35
C HIS A 43 -8.02 -2.38 -0.83
N VAL A 44 -6.88 -1.95 -1.36
CA VAL A 44 -6.75 -0.61 -1.95
C VAL A 44 -7.47 -0.50 -3.28
N ARG A 45 -7.32 -1.48 -4.18
CA ARG A 45 -7.99 -1.48 -5.49
C ARG A 45 -9.51 -1.40 -5.38
N ASP A 46 -10.07 -2.03 -4.35
CA ASP A 46 -11.51 -2.07 -4.10
C ASP A 46 -12.06 -0.75 -3.52
N ARG A 47 -11.20 0.12 -2.98
CA ARG A 47 -11.61 1.38 -2.33
C ARG A 47 -11.28 2.65 -3.11
N ILE A 48 -10.41 2.57 -4.11
CA ILE A 48 -10.11 3.71 -4.98
C ILE A 48 -11.11 3.82 -6.12
N ASP A 49 -11.39 5.05 -6.54
CA ASP A 49 -12.21 5.34 -7.70
C ASP A 49 -11.50 6.36 -8.62
N PRO A 50 -10.57 5.90 -9.48
CA PRO A 50 -9.78 6.79 -10.31
C PRO A 50 -10.57 7.24 -11.54
N GLU A 51 -10.42 8.51 -11.91
CA GLU A 51 -10.88 9.04 -13.19
C GLU A 51 -9.87 8.75 -14.30
N PRO A 52 -10.33 8.50 -15.54
CA PRO A 52 -9.45 8.40 -16.70
C PRO A 52 -8.98 9.78 -17.16
N ASP A 53 -7.81 9.84 -17.79
CA ASP A 53 -7.33 11.03 -18.50
C ASP A 53 -6.44 10.66 -19.69
N ILE A 54 -5.73 11.64 -20.26
CA ILE A 54 -4.80 11.47 -21.38
C ILE A 54 -3.63 10.52 -21.08
N HIS A 55 -3.31 10.26 -19.80
CA HIS A 55 -2.20 9.40 -19.39
C HIS A 55 -2.62 7.94 -19.26
N ALA A 56 -3.83 7.67 -18.76
CA ALA A 56 -4.32 6.31 -18.58
C ALA A 56 -5.82 6.22 -18.29
N GLY A 57 -6.42 5.09 -18.71
CA GLY A 57 -7.79 4.72 -18.34
C GLY A 57 -7.94 4.19 -16.91
N VAL A 58 -9.19 4.15 -16.43
CA VAL A 58 -9.58 3.71 -15.07
C VAL A 58 -9.00 2.34 -14.69
N ALA A 59 -9.14 1.34 -15.56
CA ALA A 59 -8.68 -0.01 -15.29
C ALA A 59 -7.16 -0.09 -15.09
N TYR A 60 -6.40 0.62 -15.93
CA TYR A 60 -4.94 0.68 -15.82
C TYR A 60 -4.52 1.38 -14.53
N ARG A 61 -5.13 2.54 -14.23
CA ARG A 61 -4.87 3.30 -13.01
C ARG A 61 -5.12 2.45 -11.76
N ARG A 62 -6.28 1.80 -11.66
CA ARG A 62 -6.62 0.90 -10.56
C ARG A 62 -5.64 -0.27 -10.44
N HIS A 63 -5.27 -0.89 -11.57
CA HIS A 63 -4.29 -1.97 -11.58
C HIS A 63 -2.91 -1.51 -11.08
N LEU A 64 -2.39 -0.42 -11.64
CA LEU A 64 -1.08 0.13 -11.29
C LEU A 64 -1.01 0.54 -9.81
N THR A 65 -2.07 1.15 -9.26
CA THR A 65 -2.12 1.47 -7.82
C THR A 65 -1.96 0.23 -6.94
N GLY A 66 -2.57 -0.90 -7.33
CA GLY A 66 -2.36 -2.18 -6.64
C GLY A 66 -0.90 -2.64 -6.69
N VAL A 67 -0.29 -2.63 -7.89
CA VAL A 67 1.12 -3.02 -8.08
C VAL A 67 2.07 -2.15 -7.24
N LEU A 68 1.87 -0.84 -7.26
CA LEU A 68 2.70 0.11 -6.51
C LEU A 68 2.48 -0.01 -4.99
N THR A 69 1.25 -0.30 -4.54
CA THR A 69 0.97 -0.58 -3.12
C THR A 69 1.80 -1.75 -2.62
N GLU A 70 1.76 -2.88 -3.34
CA GLU A 70 2.49 -4.07 -2.92
C GLU A 70 4.01 -3.82 -2.90
N ARG A 71 4.55 -3.18 -3.94
CA ARG A 71 5.96 -2.84 -4.02
C ARG A 71 6.40 -1.89 -2.90
N ALA A 72 5.62 -0.86 -2.63
CA ALA A 72 5.92 0.11 -1.58
C ALA A 72 5.90 -0.53 -0.19
N LEU A 73 4.91 -1.38 0.10
CA LEU A 73 4.83 -2.09 1.38
C LEU A 73 5.98 -3.08 1.57
N ARG A 74 6.36 -3.84 0.53
CA ARG A 74 7.54 -4.72 0.56
C ARG A 74 8.82 -3.93 0.87
N ALA A 75 9.03 -2.80 0.20
CA ALA A 75 10.19 -1.95 0.43
C ALA A 75 10.21 -1.35 1.84
N ALA A 76 9.06 -0.87 2.33
CA ALA A 76 8.92 -0.34 3.67
C ALA A 76 9.14 -1.39 4.76
N ALA A 77 8.67 -2.63 4.55
CA ALA A 77 8.90 -3.73 5.47
C ALA A 77 10.39 -4.12 5.53
N ALA A 78 11.06 -4.21 4.38
CA ALA A 78 12.50 -4.48 4.32
C ALA A 78 13.33 -3.38 5.01
N GLU A 79 12.93 -2.12 4.87
CA GLU A 79 13.55 -1.00 5.58
C GLU A 79 13.30 -1.05 7.10
N ALA A 80 12.09 -1.41 7.52
CA ALA A 80 11.77 -1.57 8.93
C ALA A 80 12.57 -2.71 9.57
N LEU A 81 12.79 -3.81 8.83
CA LEU A 81 13.63 -4.91 9.27
C LEU A 81 15.08 -4.48 9.49
N ARG A 82 15.68 -3.78 8.51
CA ARG A 82 17.06 -3.25 8.66
C ARG A 82 17.21 -2.40 9.92
N LYS A 83 16.26 -1.50 10.17
CA LYS A 83 16.26 -0.63 11.36
C LYS A 83 16.07 -1.36 12.68
N ALA A 84 15.53 -2.57 12.68
CA ALA A 84 15.39 -3.39 13.87
C ALA A 84 16.66 -4.19 14.18
N GLU A 85 17.57 -4.32 13.20
CA GLU A 85 18.87 -4.99 13.34
C GLU A 85 19.99 -4.02 13.78
N ASP A 86 19.80 -2.72 13.58
CA ASP A 86 20.68 -1.62 14.02
C ASP A 86 20.50 -1.27 15.51
#